data_AF-X1LXF5-F1
#
_entry.id   AF-X1LXF5-F1
#
_cell.length_a   1.000
_cell.length_b   1.000
_cell.length_c   1.000
_cell.angle_alpha   90.00
_cell.angle_beta   90.00
_cell.angle_gamma   90.00
#
_symmetry.space_group_name_H-M   'P 1'
#
loop_
_entity.id
_entity.type
_entity.pdbx_description
1 polymer ?
#
loop_
_entity_poly.entity_id
_entity_poly.type
_entity_poly.pdbx_seq_one_letter_code
_entity_poly.pdbx_strand_id
1 'polypeptide(L)'
;ELPELRNAALNHDTDKMPDFLILDGQQRLTSLTKVFDGEIDVYFNVEEESFQIYSRKLKANPLWISVKQVINEGAVKVWRKLKLQLDSHSTQIEESKLDEYLDRLSSLERIKEYRYPVMILHTDDYEEITESFIRVNSRGTRLRESELAMAQLAFHWPGALVKEFESALYDYEQANYDLEARFLMRCFVAVSTGQSRFRNLSPLWKKSSNELEDVWKRTKKVVDHTINFLRNNAGIESSDWIPSINALVPLVVYLSKSQGHLTNDKAKGLLFWFFEATIHGRFTGSPETKIDQDLKAIESDDSINRMVANLRRDAPSFDITPEMIEGRYQRHSFLPLIFAISRKKNAKLLRYYRFSAKNYRIIDLAHLPYLSNLKCYDPSCLFLPLIKDFILSVTLQDLTLLP
;
A
#
# COMPACT_ATOMS: atom_id res chain seq x y z
N GLU A 1 2.41 2.60 9.93
CA GLU A 1 2.35 2.15 11.34
C GLU A 1 2.15 3.39 12.22
N LEU A 2 0.98 3.52 12.86
CA LEU A 2 0.73 4.41 14.00
C LEU A 2 0.22 3.55 15.16
N PRO A 3 1.02 2.61 15.69
CA PRO A 3 0.56 1.67 16.71
C PRO A 3 0.38 2.35 18.08
N GLU A 4 0.98 3.54 18.27
CA GLU A 4 1.09 4.17 19.59
C GLU A 4 0.00 5.21 19.89
N LEU A 5 -0.62 5.81 18.86
CA LEU A 5 -1.91 6.51 19.05
C LEU A 5 -3.02 5.53 19.42
N ARG A 6 -2.91 4.26 18.99
CA ARG A 6 -3.76 3.15 19.43
C ARG A 6 -3.59 2.86 20.92
N ASN A 7 -2.37 2.88 21.43
CA ASN A 7 -2.08 2.52 22.82
C ASN A 7 -2.33 3.65 23.83
N ALA A 8 -2.21 4.92 23.43
CA ALA A 8 -2.62 6.04 24.28
C ALA A 8 -4.12 6.02 24.60
N ALA A 9 -4.95 5.45 23.71
CA ALA A 9 -6.36 5.23 23.94
C ALA A 9 -6.68 3.92 24.70
N LEU A 10 -5.70 3.03 24.91
CA LEU A 10 -5.94 1.67 25.43
C LEU A 10 -5.28 1.37 26.78
N ASN A 11 -4.38 2.23 27.29
CA ASN A 11 -3.84 2.07 28.64
C ASN A 11 -4.68 2.85 29.68
N HIS A 12 -5.81 2.25 30.05
CA HIS A 12 -6.50 2.54 31.30
C HIS A 12 -5.61 2.11 32.49
N ASP A 13 -4.70 2.96 32.97
CA ASP A 13 -4.31 2.98 34.40
C ASP A 13 -3.46 4.18 34.88
N THR A 14 -3.56 5.35 34.24
CA THR A 14 -3.10 6.60 34.85
C THR A 14 -4.15 7.68 34.62
N ASP A 15 -4.84 8.08 35.68
CA ASP A 15 -5.94 9.06 35.73
C ASP A 15 -5.52 10.52 35.43
N LYS A 16 -4.48 10.69 34.60
CA LYS A 16 -4.01 11.99 34.12
C LYS A 16 -3.84 11.92 32.61
N MET A 17 -4.70 12.65 31.89
CA MET A 17 -4.41 13.00 30.51
C MET A 17 -3.06 13.73 30.46
N PRO A 18 -2.16 13.38 29.53
CA PRO A 18 -0.91 14.11 29.38
C PRO A 18 -1.20 15.56 28.98
N ASP A 19 -0.50 16.51 29.60
CA ASP A 19 -0.66 17.94 29.33
C ASP A 19 -0.28 18.32 27.88
N PHE A 20 0.57 17.51 27.24
CA PHE A 20 1.05 17.72 25.87
C PHE A 20 1.15 16.41 25.09
N LEU A 21 0.81 16.47 23.80
CA LEU A 21 1.01 15.39 22.84
C LEU A 21 2.12 15.78 21.87
N ILE A 22 3.03 14.84 21.58
CA ILE A 22 4.09 15.04 20.58
C ILE A 22 3.50 14.77 19.20
N LEU A 23 3.45 15.81 18.35
CA LEU A 23 2.93 15.66 16.99
C LEU A 23 3.97 15.12 16.01
N ASP A 24 5.18 15.68 15.96
CA ASP A 24 6.29 15.17 15.15
C ASP A 24 7.55 15.00 15.99
N GLY A 25 8.42 14.07 15.60
CA GLY A 25 9.69 13.79 16.27
C GLY A 25 9.64 12.65 17.28
N GLN A 26 8.47 12.07 17.57
CA GLN A 26 8.35 10.94 18.51
C GLN A 26 9.26 9.77 18.11
N GLN A 27 9.20 9.31 16.86
CA GLN A 27 10.06 8.22 16.39
C GLN A 27 11.56 8.53 16.48
N ARG A 28 11.96 9.79 16.24
CA ARG A 28 13.37 10.22 16.33
C ARG A 28 13.83 10.23 17.78
N LEU A 29 13.02 10.79 18.68
CA LEU A 29 13.30 10.82 20.12
C LEU A 29 13.39 9.40 20.67
N THR A 30 12.41 8.54 20.36
CA THR A 30 12.43 7.13 20.77
C THR A 30 13.67 6.41 20.24
N SER A 31 14.04 6.63 18.98
CA SER A 31 15.25 6.02 18.41
C SER A 31 16.51 6.48 19.13
N LEU A 32 16.62 7.78 19.44
CA LEU A 32 17.77 8.34 20.14
C LEU A 32 17.87 7.80 21.58
N THR A 33 16.75 7.76 22.30
CA THR A 33 16.67 7.14 23.64
C THR A 33 17.14 5.69 23.60
N LYS A 34 16.66 4.89 22.65
CA LYS A 34 17.08 3.49 22.48
C LYS A 34 18.58 3.34 22.19
N VAL A 35 19.19 4.27 21.45
CA VAL A 35 20.63 4.27 21.21
C VAL A 35 21.40 4.63 22.48
N PHE A 36 20.95 5.63 23.24
CA PHE A 36 21.59 6.05 24.48
C PHE A 36 21.51 4.99 25.59
N ASP A 37 20.35 4.34 25.72
CA ASP A 37 20.13 3.24 26.66
C ASP A 37 20.86 1.95 26.20
N GLY A 38 21.19 1.86 24.92
CA GLY A 38 21.87 0.71 24.30
C GLY A 38 20.95 -0.44 23.96
N GLU A 39 19.66 -0.19 23.77
CA GLU A 39 18.76 -1.15 23.13
C GLU A 39 19.10 -1.33 21.64
N ILE A 40 19.60 -0.27 21.01
CA ILE A 40 20.11 -0.29 19.64
C ILE A 40 21.60 0.04 19.67
N ASP A 41 22.43 -0.96 19.39
CA ASP A 41 23.88 -0.79 19.34
C ASP A 41 24.30 -0.04 18.07
N VAL A 42 24.62 1.24 18.22
CA VAL A 42 25.15 2.10 17.15
C VAL A 42 26.61 2.42 17.40
N TYR A 43 27.40 2.35 16.33
CA TYR A 43 28.82 2.66 16.30
C TYR A 43 29.08 3.87 15.40
N PHE A 44 30.02 4.71 15.82
CA PHE A 44 30.48 5.90 15.11
C PHE A 44 31.92 5.68 14.64
N ASN A 45 32.18 5.89 13.34
CA ASN A 45 33.51 5.86 12.79
C ASN A 45 34.17 7.24 12.97
N VAL A 46 35.23 7.31 13.77
CA VAL A 46 35.90 8.59 14.05
C VAL A 46 36.70 9.15 12.87
N GLU A 47 37.01 8.36 11.83
CA GLU A 47 37.71 8.82 10.61
C GLU A 47 36.72 9.25 9.52
N GLU A 48 35.60 8.54 9.36
CA GLU A 48 34.64 8.81 8.28
C GLU A 48 33.42 9.65 8.72
N GLU A 49 33.27 9.91 10.02
CA GLU A 49 32.10 10.57 10.63
C GLU A 49 30.77 9.89 10.28
N SER A 50 30.80 8.57 10.12
CA SER A 50 29.66 7.76 9.72
C SER A 50 29.11 6.92 10.89
N PHE A 51 27.79 6.71 10.89
CA PHE A 51 27.11 5.88 11.88
C PHE A 51 26.66 4.57 11.24
N GLN A 52 26.84 3.46 11.96
CA GLN A 52 26.32 2.15 11.55
C GLN A 52 25.75 1.39 12.73
N ILE A 53 24.67 0.62 12.47
CA ILE A 53 24.19 -0.38 13.40
C ILE A 53 25.26 -1.46 13.52
N TYR A 54 25.48 -1.95 14.75
CA TYR A 54 26.48 -2.95 15.05
C TYR A 54 26.43 -4.14 14.08
N SER A 55 27.62 -4.53 13.62
CA SER A 55 27.84 -5.82 12.96
C SER A 55 29.19 -6.38 13.40
N ARG A 56 29.36 -7.71 13.33
CA ARG A 56 30.63 -8.37 13.72
C ARG A 56 31.85 -7.85 12.93
N LYS A 57 31.64 -7.32 11.72
CA LYS A 57 32.69 -6.75 10.87
C LYS A 57 33.28 -5.46 11.46
N LEU A 58 32.48 -4.69 12.20
CA LEU A 58 32.92 -3.42 12.79
C LEU A 58 33.95 -3.63 13.91
N LYS A 59 33.87 -4.74 14.66
CA LYS A 59 34.85 -5.06 15.73
C LYS A 59 36.29 -5.21 15.24
N ALA A 60 36.50 -5.52 13.96
CA ALA A 60 37.83 -5.68 13.41
C ALA A 60 38.56 -4.35 13.18
N ASN A 61 37.83 -3.22 13.14
CA ASN A 61 38.41 -1.90 12.92
C ASN A 61 38.23 -1.04 14.19
N PRO A 62 39.32 -0.65 14.87
CA PRO A 62 39.27 0.08 16.14
C PRO A 62 38.70 1.51 16.00
N LEU A 63 38.61 2.05 14.79
CA LEU A 63 38.02 3.37 14.53
C LEU A 63 36.49 3.40 14.68
N TRP A 64 35.85 2.23 14.77
CA TRP A 64 34.42 2.11 15.09
C TRP A 64 34.21 2.08 16.60
N ILE A 65 33.64 3.15 17.11
CA ILE A 65 33.49 3.38 18.55
C ILE A 65 32.02 3.34 18.92
N SER A 66 31.69 2.64 20.01
CA SER A 66 30.31 2.57 20.49
C SER A 66 29.81 3.94 20.92
N VAL A 67 28.68 4.39 20.35
CA VAL A 67 28.06 5.67 20.72
C VAL A 67 27.67 5.67 22.20
N LYS A 68 27.05 4.58 22.68
CA LYS A 68 26.70 4.40 24.09
C LYS A 68 27.91 4.59 25.02
N GLN A 69 29.07 4.06 24.63
CA GLN A 69 30.27 4.19 25.43
C GLN A 69 30.72 5.66 25.52
N VAL A 70 30.69 6.40 24.42
CA VAL A 70 31.05 7.82 24.41
C VAL A 70 30.10 8.65 25.27
N ILE A 71 28.80 8.42 25.13
CA ILE A 71 27.76 9.15 25.88
C ILE A 71 27.87 8.89 27.40
N ASN A 72 28.17 7.66 27.82
CA ASN A 72 28.22 7.27 29.23
C ASN A 72 29.59 7.49 29.90
N GLU A 73 30.69 7.23 29.19
CA GLU A 73 32.05 7.31 29.76
C GLU A 73 32.74 8.67 29.51
N GLY A 74 32.26 9.45 28.55
CA GLY A 74 32.84 10.71 28.11
C GLY A 74 33.90 10.56 27.01
N ALA A 75 33.97 11.54 26.12
CA ALA A 75 34.83 11.53 24.93
C ALA A 75 36.31 11.33 25.27
N VAL A 76 36.82 12.05 26.27
CA VAL A 76 38.24 12.00 26.67
C VAL A 76 38.65 10.60 27.13
N LYS A 77 37.79 9.90 27.88
CA LYS A 77 38.10 8.56 28.41
C LYS A 77 38.11 7.53 27.28
N VAL A 78 37.16 7.64 26.35
CA VAL A 78 37.09 6.76 25.17
C VAL A 78 38.25 7.01 24.22
N TRP A 79 38.61 8.28 23.98
CA TRP A 79 39.78 8.66 23.19
C TRP A 79 41.08 8.06 23.75
N ARG A 80 41.30 8.10 25.08
CA ARG A 80 42.48 7.46 25.70
C ARG A 80 42.53 5.96 25.43
N LYS A 81 41.38 5.26 25.49
CA LYS A 81 41.29 3.83 25.18
C LYS A 81 41.63 3.57 23.70
N LEU A 82 41.12 4.40 22.79
CA LEU A 82 41.40 4.32 21.36
C LEU A 82 42.90 4.51 21.09
N LYS A 83 43.51 5.56 21.65
CA LYS A 83 44.95 5.86 21.47
C LYS A 83 45.82 4.66 21.85
N LEU A 84 45.57 4.07 23.02
CA LEU A 84 46.28 2.85 23.47
C LEU A 84 46.09 1.67 22.51
N GLN A 85 44.90 1.48 21.94
CA GLN A 85 44.65 0.41 20.97
C GLN A 85 45.40 0.64 19.66
N LEU A 86 45.43 1.88 19.15
CA LEU A 86 46.13 2.22 17.91
C LEU A 86 47.65 2.10 18.06
N ASP A 87 48.19 2.52 19.20
CA ASP A 87 49.62 2.37 19.53
C ASP A 87 50.04 0.90 19.56
N SER A 88 49.19 0.02 20.11
CA SER A 88 49.48 -1.43 20.18
C SER A 88 49.45 -2.14 18.81
N HIS A 89 48.77 -1.58 17.82
CA HIS A 89 48.65 -2.14 16.47
C HIS A 89 49.70 -1.62 15.48
N SER A 90 50.74 -0.92 15.96
CA SER A 90 51.85 -0.40 15.13
C SER A 90 51.39 0.49 13.96
N THR A 91 50.23 1.15 14.11
CA THR A 91 49.71 2.07 13.10
C THR A 91 50.24 3.47 13.44
N GLN A 92 51.21 3.96 12.67
CA GLN A 92 51.68 5.34 12.82
C GLN A 92 50.60 6.30 12.33
N ILE A 93 49.81 6.81 13.27
CA ILE A 93 48.82 7.87 13.02
C ILE A 93 49.46 9.19 13.44
N GLU A 94 49.36 10.21 12.59
CA GLU A 94 49.85 11.55 12.89
C GLU A 94 49.13 12.12 14.14
N GLU A 95 49.87 12.82 15.01
CA GLU A 95 49.29 13.40 16.24
C GLU A 95 48.13 14.37 15.94
N SER A 96 48.20 15.08 14.81
CA SER A 96 47.13 15.96 14.30
C SER A 96 45.79 15.22 14.09
N LYS A 97 45.83 13.98 13.61
CA LYS A 97 44.63 13.15 13.44
C LYS A 97 44.06 12.65 14.77
N LEU A 98 44.93 12.39 15.75
CA LEU A 98 44.49 11.99 17.08
C LEU A 98 43.73 13.11 17.80
N ASP A 99 44.16 14.35 17.61
CA ASP A 99 43.44 15.53 18.10
C ASP A 99 42.09 15.69 17.39
N GLU A 100 42.05 15.48 16.07
CA GLU A 100 40.79 15.52 15.30
C GLU A 100 39.79 14.44 15.77
N TYR A 101 40.25 13.23 16.09
CA TYR A 101 39.39 12.19 16.67
C TYR A 101 38.82 12.60 18.03
N LEU A 102 39.60 13.28 18.87
CA LEU A 102 39.12 13.80 20.14
C LEU A 102 38.02 14.85 19.93
N ASP A 103 38.20 15.75 18.96
CA ASP A 103 37.21 16.79 18.63
C ASP A 103 35.90 16.19 18.10
N ARG A 104 35.99 15.16 17.25
CA ARG A 104 34.82 14.42 16.73
C ARG A 104 34.10 13.66 17.85
N LEU A 105 34.83 13.00 18.74
CA LEU A 105 34.24 12.33 19.91
C LEU A 105 33.61 13.32 20.88
N SER A 106 34.22 14.49 21.08
CA SER A 106 33.65 15.56 21.92
C SER A 106 32.38 16.13 21.30
N SER A 107 32.33 16.23 19.97
CA SER A 107 31.11 16.63 19.25
C SER A 107 30.00 15.59 19.36
N LEU A 108 30.35 14.29 19.27
CA LEU A 108 29.42 13.19 19.52
C LEU A 108 28.85 13.23 20.96
N GLU A 109 29.70 13.47 21.96
CA GLU A 109 29.26 13.60 23.35
C GLU A 109 28.28 14.77 23.56
N ARG A 110 28.51 15.90 22.90
CA ARG A 110 27.65 17.11 22.99
C ARG A 110 26.24 16.93 22.43
N ILE A 111 25.94 15.83 21.74
CA ILE A 111 24.56 15.53 21.29
C ILE A 111 23.59 15.49 22.47
N LYS A 112 24.04 15.09 23.68
CA LYS A 112 23.22 15.10 24.91
C LYS A 112 22.76 16.50 25.33
N GLU A 113 23.46 17.54 24.89
CA GLU A 113 23.20 18.94 25.20
C GLU A 113 22.36 19.64 24.12
N TYR A 114 22.03 18.92 23.05
CA TYR A 114 21.24 19.48 21.96
C TYR A 114 19.85 19.89 22.46
N ARG A 115 19.57 21.20 22.39
CA ARG A 115 18.26 21.74 22.74
C ARG A 115 17.31 21.61 21.56
N TYR A 116 16.29 20.78 21.73
CA TYR A 116 15.23 20.64 20.73
C TYR A 116 14.34 21.88 20.76
N PRO A 117 14.12 22.55 19.62
CA PRO A 117 13.09 23.57 19.52
C PRO A 117 11.72 22.90 19.67
N VAL A 118 11.00 23.23 20.75
CA VAL A 118 9.63 22.76 20.98
C VAL A 118 8.67 23.89 20.60
N MET A 119 7.78 23.61 19.66
CA MET A 119 6.69 24.50 19.31
C MET A 119 5.40 23.92 19.86
N ILE A 120 4.79 24.63 20.81
CA ILE A 120 3.54 24.22 21.44
C ILE A 120 2.40 24.83 20.63
N LEU A 121 1.50 23.98 20.14
CA LEU A 121 0.24 24.40 19.52
C LEU A 121 -0.85 24.34 20.60
N HIS A 122 -1.48 25.48 20.87
CA HIS A 122 -2.64 25.57 21.75
C HIS A 122 -3.89 25.66 20.88
N THR A 123 -4.45 24.51 20.55
CA THR A 123 -5.69 24.44 19.78
C THR A 123 -6.46 23.19 20.22
N ASP A 124 -7.77 23.32 20.34
CA ASP A 124 -8.70 22.21 20.44
C ASP A 124 -9.20 21.75 19.06
N ASP A 125 -8.80 22.46 17.99
CA ASP A 125 -9.11 22.12 16.63
C ASP A 125 -8.19 21.00 16.10
N TYR A 126 -8.74 19.79 16.05
CA TYR A 126 -8.05 18.62 15.52
C TYR A 126 -7.71 18.74 14.03
N GLU A 127 -8.46 19.53 13.26
CA GLU A 127 -8.19 19.77 11.84
C GLU A 127 -6.90 20.58 11.68
N GLU A 128 -6.72 21.62 12.50
CA GLU A 128 -5.48 22.41 12.57
C GLU A 128 -4.28 21.56 13.02
N ILE A 129 -4.48 20.68 14.01
CA ILE A 129 -3.46 19.72 14.47
C ILE A 129 -3.04 18.80 13.32
N THR A 130 -4.02 18.24 12.62
CA THR A 130 -3.80 17.32 11.50
C THR A 130 -3.08 18.03 10.35
N GLU A 131 -3.52 19.22 9.96
CA GLU A 131 -2.85 20.01 8.91
C GLU A 131 -1.42 20.40 9.28
N SER A 132 -1.18 20.79 10.54
CA SER A 132 0.14 21.10 11.06
C SER A 132 1.05 19.88 10.99
N PHE A 133 0.56 18.71 11.41
CA PHE A 133 1.27 17.44 11.31
C PHE A 133 1.61 17.06 9.87
N ILE A 134 0.69 17.25 8.92
CA ILE A 134 0.91 17.02 7.48
C ILE A 134 2.01 17.95 6.96
N ARG A 135 1.90 19.24 7.27
CA ARG A 135 2.82 20.26 6.77
C ARG A 135 4.23 20.03 7.27
N VAL A 136 4.40 19.66 8.54
CA VAL A 136 5.69 19.33 9.14
C VAL A 136 6.28 18.05 8.53
N ASN A 137 5.47 17.00 8.33
CA ASN A 137 5.93 15.74 7.71
C ASN A 137 6.17 15.83 6.19
N SER A 138 5.80 16.92 5.54
CA SER A 138 5.87 17.07 4.08
C SER A 138 7.29 16.96 3.47
N ARG A 139 8.33 17.20 4.29
CA ARG A 139 9.76 17.03 3.91
C ARG A 139 10.35 15.66 4.31
N GLY A 140 9.66 14.87 5.13
CA GLY A 140 10.04 13.51 5.54
C GLY A 140 9.29 12.43 4.76
N THR A 141 9.01 11.28 5.39
CA THR A 141 8.10 10.28 4.82
C THR A 141 6.69 10.86 4.77
N ARG A 142 6.25 11.30 3.58
CA ARG A 142 4.92 11.88 3.39
C ARG A 142 3.85 10.86 3.75
N LEU A 143 3.05 11.18 4.76
CA LEU A 143 1.79 10.48 5.00
C LEU A 143 0.87 10.67 3.80
N ARG A 144 0.24 9.57 3.38
CA ARG A 144 -0.71 9.60 2.27
C ARG A 144 -2.01 10.24 2.74
N GLU A 145 -2.72 10.94 1.85
CA GLU A 145 -4.01 11.56 2.19
C GLU A 145 -5.01 10.54 2.77
N SER A 146 -4.95 9.27 2.36
CA SER A 146 -5.75 8.17 2.91
C SER A 146 -5.46 7.87 4.38
N GLU A 147 -4.20 8.01 4.82
CA GLU A 147 -3.79 7.72 6.21
C GLU A 147 -4.31 8.79 7.16
N LEU A 148 -4.36 10.03 6.69
CA LEU A 148 -4.91 11.17 7.42
C LEU A 148 -6.42 11.05 7.55
N ALA A 149 -7.10 10.67 6.47
CA ALA A 149 -8.53 10.38 6.52
C ALA A 149 -8.86 9.22 7.47
N MET A 150 -8.04 8.17 7.53
CA MET A 150 -8.21 7.08 8.51
C MET A 150 -8.01 7.57 9.95
N ALA A 151 -7.02 8.44 10.20
CA ALA A 151 -6.82 9.04 11.52
C ALA A 151 -8.03 9.87 11.97
N GLN A 152 -8.58 10.70 11.07
CA GLN A 152 -9.82 11.45 11.33
C GLN A 152 -11.00 10.51 11.58
N LEU A 153 -11.16 9.44 10.79
CA LEU A 153 -12.21 8.45 11.03
C LEU A 153 -12.10 7.82 12.42
N ALA A 154 -10.88 7.46 12.86
CA ALA A 154 -10.67 6.88 14.18
C ALA A 154 -10.99 7.84 15.33
N PHE A 155 -10.83 9.15 15.11
CA PHE A 155 -11.21 10.18 16.07
C PHE A 155 -12.74 10.36 16.16
N HIS A 156 -13.40 10.55 15.02
CA HIS A 156 -14.84 10.78 14.96
C HIS A 156 -15.67 9.51 15.23
N TRP A 157 -15.08 8.33 15.02
CA TRP A 157 -15.67 7.03 15.32
C TRP A 157 -14.62 6.10 15.96
N PRO A 158 -14.42 6.20 17.29
CA PRO A 158 -13.46 5.36 18.01
C PRO A 158 -13.73 3.87 17.83
N GLY A 159 -12.68 3.14 17.45
CA GLY A 159 -12.74 1.71 17.19
C GLY A 159 -13.10 1.31 15.76
N ALA A 160 -13.47 2.24 14.87
CA ALA A 160 -13.79 1.94 13.47
C ALA A 160 -12.69 1.14 12.76
N LEU A 161 -11.43 1.57 12.88
CA LEU A 161 -10.33 0.91 12.17
C LEU A 161 -10.07 -0.52 12.69
N VAL A 162 -10.17 -0.74 14.01
CA VAL A 162 -9.86 -2.04 14.64
C VAL A 162 -11.04 -3.00 14.53
N LYS A 163 -12.25 -2.54 14.84
CA LYS A 163 -13.42 -3.42 14.95
C LYS A 163 -14.08 -3.67 13.61
N GLU A 164 -14.11 -2.66 12.75
CA GLU A 164 -14.89 -2.70 11.52
C GLU A 164 -14.02 -2.96 10.30
N PHE A 165 -12.98 -2.16 10.09
CA PHE A 165 -12.13 -2.29 8.90
C PHE A 165 -11.28 -3.55 8.96
N GLU A 166 -10.57 -3.82 10.06
CA GLU A 166 -9.76 -5.06 10.19
C GLU A 166 -10.64 -6.31 10.13
N SER A 167 -11.83 -6.29 10.74
CA SER A 167 -12.79 -7.40 10.63
C SER A 167 -13.22 -7.66 9.19
N ALA A 168 -13.58 -6.60 8.43
CA ALA A 168 -13.92 -6.75 7.03
C ALA A 168 -12.73 -7.23 6.18
N LEU A 169 -11.51 -6.73 6.43
CA LEU A 169 -10.30 -7.20 5.74
C LEU A 169 -10.05 -8.68 6.00
N TYR A 170 -10.24 -9.15 7.23
CA TYR A 170 -10.16 -10.56 7.57
C TYR A 170 -11.21 -11.37 6.80
N ASP A 171 -12.48 -10.92 6.77
CA ASP A 171 -13.54 -11.57 5.99
C ASP A 171 -13.16 -11.68 4.50
N TYR A 172 -12.59 -10.61 3.92
CA TYR A 172 -12.18 -10.60 2.51
C TYR A 172 -10.97 -11.51 2.24
N GLU A 173 -10.00 -11.57 3.15
CA GLU A 173 -8.87 -12.48 3.04
C GLU A 173 -9.34 -13.94 3.02
N GLN A 174 -10.28 -14.31 3.90
CA GLN A 174 -10.89 -15.66 3.89
C GLN A 174 -11.64 -15.95 2.59
N ALA A 175 -12.10 -14.89 1.91
CA ALA A 175 -12.75 -14.97 0.61
C ALA A 175 -11.73 -14.96 -0.57
N ASN A 176 -10.42 -15.05 -0.32
CA ASN A 176 -9.33 -14.91 -1.31
C ASN A 176 -9.22 -13.52 -1.96
N TYR A 177 -9.68 -12.47 -1.28
CA TYR A 177 -9.52 -11.08 -1.67
C TYR A 177 -8.58 -10.36 -0.70
N ASP A 178 -7.32 -10.26 -1.09
CA ASP A 178 -6.31 -9.48 -0.36
C ASP A 178 -6.50 -7.99 -0.66
N LEU A 179 -7.28 -7.32 0.21
CA LEU A 179 -7.60 -5.91 0.13
C LEU A 179 -6.83 -5.13 1.19
N GLU A 180 -6.69 -3.81 1.00
CA GLU A 180 -6.01 -2.94 1.96
C GLU A 180 -7.01 -1.99 2.65
N ALA A 181 -6.71 -1.60 3.89
CA ALA A 181 -7.48 -0.58 4.61
C ALA A 181 -7.64 0.73 3.80
N ARG A 182 -6.62 1.12 3.03
CA ARG A 182 -6.67 2.29 2.14
C ARG A 182 -7.72 2.15 1.04
N PHE A 183 -7.91 0.96 0.50
CA PHE A 183 -8.94 0.69 -0.50
C PHE A 183 -10.34 0.81 0.13
N LEU A 184 -10.55 0.21 1.31
CA LEU A 184 -11.82 0.32 2.03
C LEU A 184 -12.12 1.77 2.43
N MET A 185 -11.10 2.52 2.87
CA MET A 185 -11.25 3.94 3.19
C MET A 185 -11.62 4.76 1.96
N ARG A 186 -11.03 4.44 0.80
CA ARG A 186 -11.39 5.10 -0.47
C ARG A 186 -12.83 4.78 -0.87
N CYS A 187 -13.27 3.53 -0.71
CA CYS A 187 -14.66 3.15 -0.95
C CYS A 187 -15.62 3.88 0.01
N PHE A 188 -15.26 3.98 1.29
CA PHE A 188 -16.04 4.70 2.31
C PHE A 188 -16.23 6.17 1.94
N VAL A 189 -15.14 6.85 1.56
CA VAL A 189 -15.21 8.24 1.11
C VAL A 189 -16.01 8.37 -0.18
N ALA A 190 -15.77 7.50 -1.17
CA ALA A 190 -16.45 7.57 -2.46
C ALA A 190 -17.95 7.29 -2.37
N VAL A 191 -18.37 6.33 -1.54
CA VAL A 191 -19.79 6.05 -1.28
C VAL A 191 -20.44 7.19 -0.49
N SER A 192 -19.71 7.83 0.43
CA SER A 192 -20.28 8.91 1.24
C SER A 192 -20.34 10.26 0.54
N THR A 193 -19.39 10.56 -0.35
CA THR A 193 -19.18 11.91 -0.89
C THR A 193 -19.23 12.00 -2.41
N GLY A 194 -19.20 10.87 -3.13
CA GLY A 194 -19.15 10.85 -4.59
C GLY A 194 -17.77 11.19 -5.19
N GLN A 195 -16.73 11.34 -4.36
CA GLN A 195 -15.35 11.62 -4.78
C GLN A 195 -14.38 10.60 -4.19
N SER A 196 -13.26 10.35 -4.87
CA SER A 196 -12.24 9.39 -4.42
C SER A 196 -11.02 10.05 -3.78
N ARG A 197 -10.83 11.36 -4.02
CA ARG A 197 -9.79 12.18 -3.39
C ARG A 197 -10.18 12.50 -1.95
N PHE A 198 -9.18 12.53 -1.08
CA PHE A 198 -9.36 12.83 0.35
C PHE A 198 -9.29 14.34 0.60
N ARG A 199 -9.84 15.16 -0.29
CA ARG A 199 -9.88 16.62 -0.17
C ARG A 199 -11.26 17.07 0.27
N ASN A 200 -11.34 18.14 1.07
CA ASN A 200 -12.62 18.73 1.51
C ASN A 200 -13.57 17.73 2.19
N LEU A 201 -13.04 16.91 3.11
CA LEU A 201 -13.82 15.93 3.85
C LEU A 201 -14.52 16.50 5.09
N SER A 202 -14.44 17.81 5.36
CA SER A 202 -15.10 18.45 6.50
C SER A 202 -16.61 18.10 6.63
N PRO A 203 -17.41 18.00 5.54
CA PRO A 203 -18.80 17.56 5.67
C PRO A 203 -18.97 16.11 6.15
N LEU A 204 -18.01 15.23 5.83
CA LEU A 204 -17.98 13.85 6.30
C LEU A 204 -17.70 13.80 7.81
N TRP A 205 -16.79 14.64 8.30
CA TRP A 205 -16.36 14.68 9.70
C TRP A 205 -17.33 15.39 10.64
N LYS A 206 -18.27 16.17 10.10
CA LYS A 206 -19.40 16.72 10.85
C LYS A 206 -20.46 15.67 11.20
N LYS A 207 -20.38 14.46 10.63
CA LYS A 207 -21.30 13.37 10.93
C LYS A 207 -21.03 12.78 12.31
N SER A 208 -22.10 12.37 12.97
CA SER A 208 -22.01 11.60 14.22
C SER A 208 -21.39 10.22 13.99
N SER A 209 -20.86 9.60 15.06
CA SER A 209 -20.34 8.23 15.01
C SER A 209 -21.34 7.22 14.43
N ASN A 210 -22.63 7.36 14.75
CA ASN A 210 -23.69 6.48 14.23
C ASN A 210 -23.91 6.68 12.72
N GLU A 211 -23.88 7.91 12.24
CA GLU A 211 -23.98 8.18 10.80
C GLU A 211 -22.76 7.65 10.03
N LEU A 212 -21.57 7.74 10.61
CA LEU A 212 -20.35 7.17 10.04
C LEU A 212 -20.43 5.64 9.98
N GLU A 213 -20.97 5.01 11.04
CA GLU A 213 -21.25 3.57 11.06
C GLU A 213 -22.25 3.17 9.97
N ASP A 214 -23.30 3.95 9.75
CA ASP A 214 -24.29 3.69 8.70
C ASP A 214 -23.71 3.86 7.28
N VAL A 215 -22.82 4.83 7.08
CA VAL A 215 -22.03 4.95 5.84
C VAL A 215 -21.16 3.71 5.66
N TRP A 216 -20.53 3.22 6.72
CA TRP A 216 -19.70 2.02 6.66
C TRP A 216 -20.49 0.77 6.33
N LYS A 217 -21.62 0.52 7.00
CA LYS A 217 -22.52 -0.62 6.71
C LYS A 217 -22.93 -0.65 5.24
N ARG A 218 -23.29 0.50 4.67
CA ARG A 218 -23.60 0.63 3.24
C ARG A 218 -22.38 0.34 2.37
N THR A 219 -21.22 0.88 2.74
CA THR A 219 -19.96 0.65 2.02
C THR A 219 -19.59 -0.83 1.99
N LYS A 220 -19.55 -1.50 3.15
CA LYS A 220 -19.25 -2.95 3.26
C LYS A 220 -20.20 -3.76 2.40
N LYS A 221 -21.51 -3.55 2.54
CA LYS A 221 -22.54 -4.25 1.77
C LYS A 221 -22.32 -4.15 0.26
N VAL A 222 -21.89 -2.99 -0.24
CA VAL A 222 -21.69 -2.79 -1.67
C VAL A 222 -20.33 -3.34 -2.15
N VAL A 223 -19.30 -3.33 -1.30
CA VAL A 223 -18.04 -4.04 -1.58
C VAL A 223 -18.31 -5.55 -1.69
N ASP A 224 -19.06 -6.14 -0.75
CA ASP A 224 -19.51 -7.53 -0.80
C ASP A 224 -20.27 -7.83 -2.10
N HIS A 225 -21.19 -6.94 -2.47
CA HIS A 225 -21.95 -7.07 -3.71
C HIS A 225 -21.07 -6.99 -4.96
N THR A 226 -20.04 -6.14 -4.96
CA THR A 226 -19.09 -5.99 -6.07
C THR A 226 -18.24 -7.25 -6.25
N ILE A 227 -17.76 -7.83 -5.15
CA ILE A 227 -17.02 -9.10 -5.16
C ILE A 227 -17.92 -10.22 -5.72
N ASN A 228 -19.15 -10.33 -5.23
CA ASN A 228 -20.10 -11.33 -5.71
C ASN A 228 -20.50 -11.10 -7.18
N PHE A 229 -20.63 -9.85 -7.61
CA PHE A 229 -20.87 -9.50 -9.02
C PHE A 229 -19.75 -10.03 -9.91
N LEU A 230 -18.48 -9.79 -9.57
CA LEU A 230 -17.35 -10.29 -10.34
C LEU A 230 -17.23 -11.82 -10.30
N ARG A 231 -17.50 -12.45 -9.15
CA ARG A 231 -17.54 -13.92 -9.03
C ARG A 231 -18.58 -14.54 -9.95
N ASN A 232 -19.80 -14.03 -9.89
CA ASN A 232 -20.93 -14.64 -10.59
C ASN A 232 -20.91 -14.36 -12.09
N ASN A 233 -20.44 -13.19 -12.52
CA ASN A 233 -20.51 -12.78 -13.93
C ASN A 233 -19.18 -12.91 -14.68
N ALA A 234 -18.03 -12.83 -13.99
CA ALA A 234 -16.69 -12.97 -14.60
C ALA A 234 -15.91 -14.20 -14.10
N GLY A 235 -16.43 -14.92 -13.11
CA GLY A 235 -15.76 -16.07 -12.51
C GLY A 235 -14.56 -15.71 -11.62
N ILE A 236 -14.30 -14.42 -11.37
CA ILE A 236 -13.13 -13.95 -10.61
C ILE A 236 -13.32 -14.34 -9.14
N GLU A 237 -12.64 -15.39 -8.69
CA GLU A 237 -12.76 -15.93 -7.32
C GLU A 237 -11.77 -15.32 -6.33
N SER A 238 -10.77 -14.58 -6.81
CA SER A 238 -9.68 -14.00 -6.01
C SER A 238 -9.18 -12.69 -6.58
N SER A 239 -8.64 -11.82 -5.70
CA SER A 239 -7.94 -10.58 -6.06
C SER A 239 -6.70 -10.79 -6.94
N ASP A 240 -6.10 -11.99 -6.94
CA ASP A 240 -4.92 -12.30 -7.78
C ASP A 240 -5.21 -12.15 -9.28
N TRP A 241 -6.49 -12.27 -9.67
CA TRP A 241 -6.93 -12.10 -11.05
C TRP A 241 -7.28 -10.66 -11.38
N ILE A 242 -7.09 -9.71 -10.46
CA ILE A 242 -7.44 -8.30 -10.64
C ILE A 242 -6.16 -7.47 -10.73
N PRO A 243 -5.74 -7.02 -11.93
CA PRO A 243 -4.48 -6.30 -12.12
C PRO A 243 -4.40 -5.00 -11.32
N SER A 244 -5.55 -4.37 -11.06
CA SER A 244 -5.64 -3.17 -10.23
C SER A 244 -6.91 -3.15 -9.39
N ILE A 245 -6.75 -3.25 -8.07
CA ILE A 245 -7.84 -3.13 -7.09
C ILE A 245 -8.55 -1.77 -7.19
N ASN A 246 -7.88 -0.73 -7.70
CA ASN A 246 -8.49 0.58 -7.93
C ASN A 246 -9.66 0.55 -8.93
N ALA A 247 -9.68 -0.43 -9.85
CA ALA A 247 -10.79 -0.63 -10.78
C ALA A 247 -12.10 -1.03 -10.08
N LEU A 248 -12.03 -1.53 -8.84
CA LEU A 248 -13.20 -1.88 -8.05
C LEU A 248 -13.92 -0.65 -7.50
N VAL A 249 -13.23 0.48 -7.29
CA VAL A 249 -13.84 1.66 -6.65
C VAL A 249 -15.00 2.24 -7.50
N PRO A 250 -14.87 2.46 -8.82
CA PRO A 250 -16.02 2.90 -9.63
C PRO A 250 -17.15 1.86 -9.67
N LEU A 251 -16.85 0.55 -9.66
CA LEU A 251 -17.88 -0.49 -9.59
C LEU A 251 -18.65 -0.42 -8.27
N VAL A 252 -17.95 -0.26 -7.14
CA VAL A 252 -18.57 -0.08 -5.82
C VAL A 252 -19.49 1.13 -5.83
N VAL A 253 -19.06 2.28 -6.37
CA VAL A 253 -19.92 3.47 -6.40
C VAL A 253 -21.10 3.32 -7.35
N TYR A 254 -20.91 2.70 -8.51
CA TYR A 254 -22.03 2.42 -9.42
C TYR A 254 -23.08 1.54 -8.74
N LEU A 255 -22.63 0.44 -8.14
CA LEU A 255 -23.51 -0.55 -7.53
C LEU A 255 -24.20 0.01 -6.29
N SER A 256 -23.58 0.93 -5.54
CA SER A 256 -24.22 1.59 -4.39
C SER A 256 -25.45 2.40 -4.78
N LYS A 257 -25.44 3.02 -5.97
CA LYS A 257 -26.55 3.80 -6.51
C LYS A 257 -27.61 2.96 -7.20
N SER A 258 -27.22 1.80 -7.74
CA SER A 258 -28.15 0.91 -8.46
C SER A 258 -29.21 0.25 -7.56
N GLN A 259 -29.07 0.32 -6.23
CA GLN A 259 -29.98 -0.26 -5.22
C GLN A 259 -30.39 -1.73 -5.50
N GLY A 260 -29.54 -2.52 -6.17
CA GLY A 260 -29.81 -3.93 -6.48
C GLY A 260 -30.57 -4.18 -7.79
N HIS A 261 -30.90 -3.14 -8.57
CA HIS A 261 -31.51 -3.28 -9.89
C HIS A 261 -30.47 -3.15 -11.00
N LEU A 262 -29.74 -4.25 -11.25
CA LEU A 262 -28.82 -4.35 -12.38
C LEU A 262 -29.45 -5.20 -13.48
N THR A 263 -29.84 -4.58 -14.60
CA THR A 263 -30.28 -5.33 -15.79
C THR A 263 -29.09 -6.05 -16.44
N ASN A 264 -29.35 -7.12 -17.18
CA ASN A 264 -28.30 -7.86 -17.89
C ASN A 264 -27.45 -6.96 -18.79
N ASP A 265 -28.06 -6.00 -19.50
CA ASP A 265 -27.33 -5.07 -20.35
C ASP A 265 -26.37 -4.16 -19.56
N LYS A 266 -26.82 -3.68 -18.39
CA LYS A 266 -25.95 -2.88 -17.50
C LYS A 266 -24.83 -3.72 -16.90
N ALA A 267 -25.12 -4.96 -16.52
CA ALA A 267 -24.10 -5.90 -16.05
C ALA A 267 -23.02 -6.14 -17.11
N LYS A 268 -23.42 -6.40 -18.36
CA LYS A 268 -22.50 -6.56 -19.50
C LYS A 268 -21.66 -5.31 -19.74
N GLY A 269 -22.30 -4.14 -19.71
CA GLY A 269 -21.60 -2.86 -19.88
C GLY A 269 -20.57 -2.57 -18.78
N LEU A 270 -20.88 -2.89 -17.53
CA LEU A 270 -19.93 -2.77 -16.41
C LEU A 270 -18.76 -3.74 -16.53
N LEU A 271 -19.03 -5.00 -16.91
CA LEU A 271 -17.98 -5.98 -17.15
C LEU A 271 -17.06 -5.56 -18.29
N PHE A 272 -17.65 -5.10 -19.40
CA PHE A 272 -16.90 -4.55 -20.52
C PHE A 272 -15.98 -3.42 -20.05
N TRP A 273 -16.51 -2.42 -19.35
CA TRP A 273 -15.72 -1.33 -18.79
C TRP A 273 -14.60 -1.84 -17.86
N PHE A 274 -14.90 -2.80 -16.98
CA PHE A 274 -13.92 -3.36 -16.04
C PHE A 274 -12.76 -4.05 -16.77
N PHE A 275 -13.05 -4.93 -17.73
CA PHE A 275 -12.01 -5.61 -18.50
C PHE A 275 -11.14 -4.62 -19.27
N GLU A 276 -11.76 -3.69 -20.01
CA GLU A 276 -11.04 -2.68 -20.78
C GLU A 276 -10.17 -1.78 -19.88
N ALA A 277 -10.69 -1.36 -18.72
CA ALA A 277 -9.93 -0.56 -17.76
C ALA A 277 -8.71 -1.30 -17.20
N THR A 278 -8.84 -2.62 -16.99
CA THR A 278 -7.72 -3.44 -16.51
C THR A 278 -6.70 -3.73 -17.61
N ILE A 279 -7.15 -4.12 -18.81
CA ILE A 279 -6.32 -4.47 -19.99
C ILE A 279 -5.42 -3.30 -20.37
N HIS A 280 -6.00 -2.11 -20.48
CA HIS A 280 -5.28 -0.89 -20.85
C HIS A 280 -4.59 -0.20 -19.67
N GLY A 281 -4.58 -0.82 -18.48
CA GLY A 281 -3.86 -0.30 -17.33
C GLY A 281 -4.31 1.12 -16.92
N ARG A 282 -5.61 1.43 -17.04
CA ARG A 282 -6.18 2.77 -16.80
C ARG A 282 -5.72 3.39 -15.48
N PHE A 283 -5.59 2.55 -14.45
CA PHE A 283 -5.25 2.98 -13.09
C PHE A 283 -3.74 2.95 -12.78
N THR A 284 -2.89 2.86 -13.81
CA THR A 284 -1.44 3.06 -13.67
C THR A 284 -1.11 4.56 -13.73
N GLY A 285 -0.28 5.06 -12.81
CA GLY A 285 0.10 6.48 -12.74
C GLY A 285 -0.79 7.31 -11.83
N SER A 286 -1.98 7.73 -12.30
CA SER A 286 -2.84 8.71 -11.59
C SER A 286 -4.23 8.15 -11.22
N PRO A 287 -4.30 7.08 -10.41
CA PRO A 287 -5.54 6.35 -10.16
C PRO A 287 -6.65 7.23 -9.56
N GLU A 288 -6.34 8.15 -8.65
CA GLU A 288 -7.30 9.08 -8.03
C GLU A 288 -8.05 9.89 -9.09
N THR A 289 -7.32 10.44 -10.05
CA THR A 289 -7.92 11.30 -11.09
C THR A 289 -8.81 10.49 -12.02
N LYS A 290 -8.41 9.26 -12.33
CA LYS A 290 -9.19 8.36 -13.19
C LYS A 290 -10.46 7.87 -12.48
N ILE A 291 -10.35 7.52 -11.19
CA ILE A 291 -11.52 7.18 -10.38
C ILE A 291 -12.49 8.36 -10.35
N ASP A 292 -12.04 9.58 -10.02
CA ASP A 292 -12.93 10.76 -9.98
C ASP A 292 -13.63 11.05 -11.32
N GLN A 293 -12.95 10.85 -12.45
CA GLN A 293 -13.56 10.97 -13.78
C GLN A 293 -14.72 9.98 -13.97
N ASP A 294 -14.54 8.75 -13.49
CA ASP A 294 -15.55 7.70 -13.60
C ASP A 294 -16.67 7.90 -12.56
N LEU A 295 -16.38 8.36 -11.34
CA LEU A 295 -17.39 8.75 -10.37
C LEU A 295 -18.29 9.87 -10.90
N LYS A 296 -17.70 10.87 -11.56
CA LYS A 296 -18.46 11.93 -12.23
C LYS A 296 -19.32 11.40 -13.39
N ALA A 297 -18.84 10.39 -14.12
CA ALA A 297 -19.62 9.74 -15.17
C ALA A 297 -20.83 8.98 -14.57
N ILE A 298 -20.66 8.35 -13.41
CA ILE A 298 -21.69 7.60 -12.69
C ILE A 298 -22.87 8.50 -12.24
N GLU A 299 -22.66 9.81 -12.06
CA GLU A 299 -23.75 10.76 -11.76
C GLU A 299 -24.75 10.98 -12.91
N SER A 300 -24.49 10.43 -14.10
CA SER A 300 -25.35 10.65 -15.26
C SER A 300 -26.27 9.48 -15.57
N ASP A 301 -27.40 9.78 -16.24
CA ASP A 301 -28.36 8.77 -16.70
C ASP A 301 -27.71 7.75 -17.65
N ASP A 302 -26.73 8.19 -18.46
CA ASP A 302 -25.96 7.38 -19.39
C ASP A 302 -24.56 6.99 -18.84
N SER A 303 -24.55 6.60 -17.57
CA SER A 303 -23.34 6.37 -16.76
C SER A 303 -22.30 5.45 -17.40
N ILE A 304 -22.69 4.24 -17.83
CA ILE A 304 -21.75 3.25 -18.40
C ILE A 304 -21.08 3.77 -19.67
N ASN A 305 -21.86 4.35 -20.59
CA ASN A 305 -21.30 4.88 -21.84
C ASN A 305 -20.35 6.05 -21.58
N ARG A 306 -20.61 6.90 -20.59
CA ARG A 306 -19.67 7.94 -20.19
C ARG A 306 -18.39 7.40 -19.55
N MET A 307 -18.49 6.34 -18.75
CA MET A 307 -17.31 5.65 -18.22
C MET A 307 -16.47 5.04 -19.36
N VAL A 308 -17.11 4.44 -20.36
CA VAL A 308 -16.43 3.93 -21.57
C VAL A 308 -15.85 5.07 -22.42
N ALA A 309 -16.53 6.22 -22.51
CA ALA A 309 -15.99 7.40 -23.18
C ALA A 309 -14.73 7.93 -22.49
N ASN A 310 -14.67 7.88 -21.16
CA ASN A 310 -13.44 8.20 -20.43
C ASN A 310 -12.31 7.20 -20.71
N LEU A 311 -12.62 5.91 -20.87
CA LEU A 311 -11.64 4.89 -21.28
C LEU A 311 -11.05 5.19 -22.66
N ARG A 312 -11.89 5.53 -23.64
CA ARG A 312 -11.47 5.83 -25.01
C ARG A 312 -10.51 7.02 -25.12
N ARG A 313 -10.48 7.91 -24.13
CA ARG A 313 -9.50 9.01 -24.07
C ARG A 313 -8.10 8.53 -23.72
N ASP A 314 -8.00 7.40 -23.01
CA ASP A 314 -6.73 6.82 -22.56
C ASP A 314 -6.27 5.71 -23.51
N ALA A 315 -7.21 4.99 -24.13
CA ALA A 315 -6.96 3.95 -25.12
C ALA A 315 -7.73 4.27 -26.42
N PRO A 316 -7.05 4.70 -27.50
CA PRO A 316 -7.72 5.11 -28.74
C PRO A 316 -8.39 3.95 -29.48
N SER A 317 -7.93 2.72 -29.27
CA SER A 317 -8.60 1.50 -29.71
C SER A 317 -8.67 0.48 -28.56
N PHE A 318 -9.73 -0.32 -28.59
CA PHE A 318 -9.91 -1.51 -27.75
C PHE A 318 -9.53 -2.79 -28.50
N ASP A 319 -8.96 -2.67 -29.70
CA ASP A 319 -8.46 -3.82 -30.44
C ASP A 319 -7.32 -4.48 -29.66
N ILE A 320 -7.45 -5.77 -29.43
CA ILE A 320 -6.44 -6.57 -28.76
C ILE A 320 -5.49 -7.12 -29.81
N THR A 321 -4.25 -6.65 -29.83
CA THR A 321 -3.23 -7.17 -30.75
C THR A 321 -2.44 -8.31 -30.10
N PRO A 322 -1.89 -9.26 -30.89
CA PRO A 322 -1.06 -10.34 -30.35
C PRO A 322 0.15 -9.81 -29.54
N GLU A 323 0.73 -8.68 -29.96
CA GLU A 323 1.87 -8.04 -29.30
C GLU A 323 1.52 -7.54 -27.90
N MET A 324 0.26 -7.13 -27.66
CA MET A 324 -0.21 -6.73 -26.33
C MET A 324 -0.25 -7.90 -25.34
N ILE A 325 -0.20 -9.14 -25.82
CA ILE A 325 -0.31 -10.37 -25.02
C ILE A 325 1.03 -11.13 -24.93
N GLU A 326 2.00 -10.74 -25.74
CA GLU A 326 3.37 -11.23 -25.68
C GLU A 326 4.09 -10.66 -24.43
N GLY A 327 4.50 -11.52 -23.49
CA GLY A 327 5.23 -11.07 -22.30
C GLY A 327 5.14 -11.99 -21.09
N ARG A 328 5.62 -11.52 -19.93
CA ARG A 328 5.58 -12.26 -18.65
C ARG A 328 4.22 -12.12 -17.96
N TYR A 329 3.59 -13.26 -17.66
CA TYR A 329 2.18 -13.34 -17.23
C TYR A 329 1.89 -13.07 -15.74
N GLN A 330 2.89 -12.99 -14.87
CA GLN A 330 2.66 -13.01 -13.42
C GLN A 330 1.92 -11.78 -12.86
N ARG A 331 1.71 -10.72 -13.66
CA ARG A 331 0.88 -9.52 -13.34
C ARG A 331 0.29 -8.88 -14.60
N HIS A 332 -0.02 -9.69 -15.61
CA HIS A 332 -0.43 -9.18 -16.91
C HIS A 332 -1.83 -8.56 -16.85
N SER A 333 -2.03 -7.45 -17.55
CA SER A 333 -3.30 -6.71 -17.55
C SER A 333 -4.48 -7.53 -18.11
N PHE A 334 -4.17 -8.57 -18.90
CA PHE A 334 -5.15 -9.48 -19.49
C PHE A 334 -5.54 -10.68 -18.62
N LEU A 335 -4.92 -10.86 -17.45
CA LEU A 335 -5.19 -12.01 -16.55
C LEU A 335 -6.69 -12.24 -16.27
N PRO A 336 -7.50 -11.24 -15.88
CA PRO A 336 -8.92 -11.47 -15.61
C PRO A 336 -9.68 -11.94 -16.85
N LEU A 337 -9.36 -11.38 -18.02
CA LEU A 337 -9.99 -11.75 -19.29
C LEU A 337 -9.64 -13.21 -19.66
N ILE A 338 -8.35 -13.56 -19.63
CA ILE A 338 -7.86 -14.92 -19.92
C ILE A 338 -8.51 -15.94 -18.98
N PHE A 339 -8.63 -15.61 -17.70
CA PHE A 339 -9.26 -16.46 -16.70
C PHE A 339 -10.76 -16.68 -17.00
N ALA A 340 -11.51 -15.60 -17.21
CA ALA A 340 -12.94 -15.65 -17.49
C ALA A 340 -13.27 -16.51 -18.73
N ILE A 341 -12.48 -16.34 -19.81
CA ILE A 341 -12.63 -17.11 -21.04
C ILE A 341 -12.30 -18.58 -20.83
N SER A 342 -11.20 -18.88 -20.14
CA SER A 342 -10.75 -20.26 -19.86
C SER A 342 -11.81 -21.06 -19.11
N ARG A 343 -12.52 -20.40 -18.18
CA ARG A 343 -13.60 -21.00 -17.39
C ARG A 343 -14.82 -21.33 -18.24
N LYS A 344 -15.24 -20.41 -19.11
CA LYS A 344 -16.38 -20.62 -20.02
C LYS A 344 -16.13 -21.77 -21.01
N LYS A 345 -14.90 -21.91 -21.52
CA LYS A 345 -14.55 -22.97 -22.47
C LYS A 345 -14.28 -24.34 -21.82
N ASN A 346 -14.54 -24.52 -20.51
CA ASN A 346 -14.22 -25.75 -19.77
C ASN A 346 -12.77 -26.22 -19.99
N ALA A 347 -11.84 -25.29 -20.18
CA ALA A 347 -10.46 -25.65 -20.48
C ALA A 347 -9.85 -26.36 -19.25
N LYS A 348 -9.40 -27.61 -19.44
CA LYS A 348 -8.73 -28.43 -18.41
C LYS A 348 -7.52 -27.75 -17.76
N LEU A 349 -7.01 -26.66 -18.34
CA LEU A 349 -5.94 -25.80 -17.82
C LEU A 349 -6.20 -25.25 -16.41
N LEU A 350 -7.47 -25.07 -16.02
CA LEU A 350 -7.84 -24.39 -14.76
C LEU A 350 -7.56 -25.20 -13.49
N ARG A 351 -7.35 -26.52 -13.57
CA ARG A 351 -7.00 -27.32 -12.38
C ARG A 351 -5.59 -27.03 -11.84
N TYR A 352 -4.69 -26.50 -12.67
CA TYR A 352 -3.29 -26.30 -12.30
C TYR A 352 -3.03 -24.99 -11.55
N TYR A 353 -3.75 -23.91 -11.88
CA TYR A 353 -3.56 -22.61 -11.22
C TYR A 353 -4.18 -22.51 -9.82
N ARG A 354 -5.07 -23.45 -9.45
CA ARG A 354 -5.63 -23.53 -8.08
C ARG A 354 -4.57 -23.84 -7.00
N PHE A 355 -3.36 -24.23 -7.40
CA PHE A 355 -2.32 -24.74 -6.50
C PHE A 355 -1.13 -23.81 -6.24
N SER A 356 -1.00 -22.66 -6.91
CA SER A 356 0.24 -21.87 -6.85
C SER A 356 0.04 -20.35 -6.88
N ALA A 357 -0.73 -19.81 -5.93
CA ALA A 357 -0.71 -18.37 -5.63
C ALA A 357 0.14 -18.01 -4.39
N LYS A 358 0.33 -18.96 -3.44
CA LYS A 358 1.08 -18.68 -2.19
C LYS A 358 2.53 -19.16 -2.15
N ASN A 359 2.98 -20.00 -3.08
CA ASN A 359 4.38 -20.44 -3.14
C ASN A 359 4.87 -20.46 -4.59
N TYR A 360 5.80 -19.57 -4.88
CA TYR A 360 6.57 -19.55 -6.12
C TYR A 360 7.27 -20.90 -6.31
N ARG A 361 6.72 -21.74 -7.20
CA ARG A 361 7.47 -22.70 -8.03
C ARG A 361 6.57 -23.04 -9.22
N ILE A 362 7.07 -22.79 -10.42
CA ILE A 362 6.51 -23.32 -11.66
C ILE A 362 6.66 -24.84 -11.57
N ILE A 363 5.65 -25.52 -11.05
CA ILE A 363 5.63 -26.99 -10.97
C ILE A 363 5.17 -27.49 -12.33
N ASP A 364 6.05 -28.25 -12.97
CA ASP A 364 5.93 -29.09 -14.16
C ASP A 364 4.61 -29.01 -14.97
N LEU A 365 4.71 -28.38 -16.14
CA LEU A 365 3.75 -28.50 -17.25
C LEU A 365 3.88 -29.83 -18.03
N ALA A 366 4.71 -30.78 -17.58
CA ALA A 366 5.15 -31.94 -18.36
C ALA A 366 4.18 -33.15 -18.42
N HIS A 367 3.02 -33.12 -17.75
CA HIS A 367 2.15 -34.31 -17.63
C HIS A 367 0.72 -34.15 -18.15
N LEU A 368 0.50 -33.26 -19.11
CA LEU A 368 -0.75 -33.27 -19.89
C LEU A 368 -0.61 -34.20 -21.12
N PRO A 369 -1.45 -35.22 -21.29
CA PRO A 369 -1.39 -36.17 -22.41
C PRO A 369 -1.68 -35.56 -23.80
N TYR A 370 -1.98 -34.26 -23.88
CA TYR A 370 -2.14 -33.50 -25.12
C TYR A 370 -0.95 -32.56 -25.45
N LEU A 371 0.04 -32.43 -24.56
CA LEU A 371 1.20 -31.55 -24.74
C LEU A 371 2.47 -32.27 -25.22
N SER A 372 2.43 -33.60 -25.37
CA SER A 372 3.60 -34.42 -25.76
C SER A 372 4.15 -34.13 -27.16
N ASN A 373 3.46 -33.35 -27.98
CA ASN A 373 3.90 -32.96 -29.33
C ASN A 373 4.40 -31.52 -29.45
N LEU A 374 4.40 -30.72 -28.38
CA LEU A 374 4.87 -29.34 -28.39
C LEU A 374 6.12 -29.22 -27.51
N LYS A 375 7.30 -29.25 -28.15
CA LYS A 375 8.59 -28.95 -27.50
C LYS A 375 8.67 -27.47 -27.14
N CYS A 376 8.01 -27.03 -26.08
CA CYS A 376 8.22 -25.69 -25.52
C CYS A 376 8.06 -25.71 -24.00
N TYR A 377 9.14 -25.34 -23.30
CA TYR A 377 9.23 -25.26 -21.84
C TYR A 377 8.84 -23.86 -21.30
N ASP A 378 8.45 -22.93 -22.18
CA ASP A 378 7.98 -21.61 -21.81
C ASP A 378 6.43 -21.56 -21.86
N PRO A 379 5.74 -21.24 -20.75
CA PRO A 379 4.30 -21.00 -20.74
C PRO A 379 3.84 -20.02 -21.83
N SER A 380 4.66 -19.04 -22.20
CA SER A 380 4.35 -18.05 -23.24
C SER A 380 4.03 -18.70 -24.59
N CYS A 381 4.72 -19.79 -24.95
CA CYS A 381 4.51 -20.51 -26.20
C CYS A 381 3.27 -21.42 -26.21
N LEU A 382 2.74 -21.79 -25.04
CA LEU A 382 1.52 -22.60 -24.92
C LEU A 382 0.25 -21.75 -24.96
N PHE A 383 0.32 -20.53 -24.44
CA PHE A 383 -0.80 -19.59 -24.43
C PHE A 383 -0.91 -18.82 -25.75
N LEU A 384 0.19 -18.49 -26.43
CA LEU A 384 0.16 -17.72 -27.68
C LEU A 384 -0.72 -18.32 -28.80
N PRO A 385 -0.73 -19.64 -29.07
CA PRO A 385 -1.58 -20.22 -30.11
C PRO A 385 -3.06 -20.21 -29.74
N LEU A 386 -3.39 -20.58 -28.49
CA LEU A 386 -4.76 -20.51 -27.95
C LEU A 386 -5.29 -19.07 -27.94
N ILE A 387 -4.41 -18.09 -27.73
CA ILE A 387 -4.74 -16.67 -27.73
C ILE A 387 -4.75 -16.11 -29.15
N LYS A 388 -3.85 -16.49 -30.07
CA LYS A 388 -3.87 -16.07 -31.48
C LYS A 388 -5.09 -16.63 -32.22
N ASP A 389 -5.40 -17.91 -32.06
CA ASP A 389 -6.63 -18.52 -32.59
C ASP A 389 -7.88 -17.85 -31.99
N PHE A 390 -7.78 -17.38 -30.74
CA PHE A 390 -8.85 -16.65 -30.07
C PHE A 390 -9.01 -15.21 -30.58
N ILE A 391 -7.93 -14.43 -30.69
CA ILE A 391 -7.91 -13.05 -31.22
C ILE A 391 -8.40 -13.02 -32.67
N LEU A 392 -8.02 -14.01 -33.49
CA LEU A 392 -8.49 -14.15 -34.87
C LEU A 392 -9.98 -14.56 -34.96
N SER A 393 -10.57 -15.05 -33.87
CA SER A 393 -11.96 -15.55 -33.82
C SER A 393 -12.93 -14.68 -33.02
N VAL A 394 -12.45 -13.69 -32.26
CA VAL A 394 -13.25 -12.90 -31.33
C VAL A 394 -13.13 -11.42 -31.66
N THR A 395 -14.22 -10.88 -32.22
CA THR A 395 -14.48 -9.45 -32.13
C THR A 395 -15.07 -9.15 -30.75
N LEU A 396 -14.87 -7.97 -30.17
CA LEU A 396 -15.52 -7.58 -28.91
C LEU A 396 -17.07 -7.65 -28.98
N GLN A 397 -17.65 -7.75 -30.18
CA GLN A 397 -19.06 -8.10 -30.36
C GLN A 397 -19.39 -9.52 -29.89
N ASP A 398 -18.47 -10.48 -29.94
CA ASP A 398 -18.68 -11.86 -29.46
C ASP A 398 -18.67 -11.96 -27.92
N LEU A 399 -18.16 -10.94 -27.22
CA LEU A 399 -18.28 -10.79 -25.76
C LEU A 399 -19.70 -10.35 -25.33
N THR A 400 -20.56 -9.91 -26.26
CA THR A 400 -21.99 -9.61 -25.98
C THR A 400 -22.83 -10.88 -25.75
N LEU A 401 -22.29 -12.06 -26.10
CA LEU A 401 -22.91 -13.40 -25.95
C LEU A 401 -22.37 -14.18 -24.73
N LEU A 402 -21.85 -13.48 -23.72
CA LEU A 402 -21.77 -14.03 -22.37
C LEU A 402 -23.19 -14.00 -21.77
N PRO A 403 -23.73 -15.15 -21.32
CA PRO A 403 -25.15 -15.32 -20.98
C PRO A 403 -25.65 -14.28 -19.98
#